data_AF-X6NCB0-F1
#
_entry.id   AF-X6NCB0-F1
#
_cell.length_a   1.000
_cell.length_b   1.000
_cell.length_c   1.000
_cell.angle_alpha   90.00
_cell.angle_beta   90.00
_cell.angle_gamma   90.00
#
_symmetry.space_group_name_H-M   'P 1'
#
loop_
_entity.id
_entity.type
_entity.pdbx_description
1 polymer ?
#
loop_
_entity_poly.entity_id
_entity_poly.type
_entity_poly.pdbx_seq_one_letter_code
_entity_poly.pdbx_strand_id
1 'polypeptide(L)'
;MYIYYICVLFFFFKKKKKNNAHTHMLLKKAVYLLKRDYYHLEVAYRLRGGNPLFAWFKLLMAIIGTSMSVTWIIHIILFMLPNHPITPFLNNLLLRLSIPGFPLFGVACFACYTFWLFFATLKGNFRFGLRFPFCRVYPMDVNDTLMNSFLANSWLMLLCSFAVVQLSATAFPIYARNSSVNLIFGTEIRYLSFFRYFFGTKAFLYALLLFSVVGVISLSLYLFIFFLLLFIFFFFFFVIAQLFWTCIRPRNEAKEVELKLKDIMKGKTNINRRELELVSKK
;
A
#
# COMPACT_ATOMS: atom_id res chain seq x y z
N MET A 1 -59.54 -39.59 12.04
CA MET A 1 -58.26 -40.12 12.58
C MET A 1 -57.07 -39.90 11.62
N TYR A 2 -57.17 -40.22 10.33
CA TYR A 2 -56.09 -40.06 9.34
C TYR A 2 -55.54 -38.63 9.14
N ILE A 3 -56.41 -37.60 9.18
CA ILE A 3 -56.00 -36.19 9.03
C ILE A 3 -55.09 -35.72 10.17
N TYR A 4 -55.32 -36.22 11.39
CA TYR A 4 -54.51 -35.87 12.56
C TYR A 4 -53.09 -36.42 12.44
N TYR A 5 -52.94 -37.65 11.95
CA TYR A 5 -51.63 -38.27 11.69
C TYR A 5 -50.84 -37.55 10.60
N ILE A 6 -51.51 -37.11 9.53
CA ILE A 6 -50.87 -36.33 8.44
C ILE A 6 -50.37 -34.96 8.95
N CYS A 7 -51.18 -34.26 9.76
CA CYS A 7 -50.77 -32.99 10.37
C CYS A 7 -49.58 -33.15 11.32
N VAL A 8 -49.58 -34.18 12.17
CA VAL A 8 -48.47 -34.47 13.08
C VAL A 8 -47.19 -34.82 12.31
N LEU A 9 -47.29 -35.65 11.26
CA LEU A 9 -46.16 -36.01 10.41
C LEU A 9 -45.58 -34.77 9.69
N PHE A 10 -46.43 -33.91 9.13
CA PHE A 10 -46.02 -32.66 8.47
C PHE A 10 -45.35 -31.69 9.45
N PHE A 11 -45.88 -31.56 10.67
CA PHE A 11 -45.26 -30.77 11.73
C PHE A 11 -43.89 -31.33 12.14
N PHE A 12 -43.78 -32.66 12.25
CA PHE A 12 -42.52 -33.33 12.57
C PHE A 12 -41.47 -33.15 11.45
N PHE A 13 -41.87 -33.27 10.18
CA PHE A 13 -41.01 -33.00 9.02
C PHE A 13 -40.56 -31.54 8.96
N LYS A 14 -41.47 -30.59 9.23
CA LYS A 14 -41.13 -29.15 9.26
C LYS A 14 -40.16 -28.83 10.39
N LYS A 15 -40.33 -29.46 11.56
CA LYS A 15 -39.41 -29.34 12.71
C LYS A 15 -38.03 -29.96 12.41
N LYS A 16 -37.98 -31.14 11.77
CA LYS A 16 -36.74 -31.80 11.34
C LYS A 16 -35.99 -30.97 10.29
N LYS A 17 -36.69 -30.37 9.32
CA LYS A 17 -36.10 -29.47 8.30
C LYS A 17 -35.54 -28.18 8.93
N LYS A 18 -36.24 -27.59 9.91
CA LYS A 18 -35.78 -26.40 10.64
C LYS A 18 -34.54 -26.70 11.49
N ASN A 19 -34.49 -27.84 12.16
CA ASN A 19 -33.31 -28.28 12.92
C ASN A 19 -32.10 -28.49 12.00
N ASN A 20 -32.28 -29.16 10.85
CA ASN A 20 -31.19 -29.34 9.88
C ASN A 20 -30.66 -27.99 9.35
N ALA A 21 -31.54 -27.04 9.03
CA ALA A 21 -31.12 -25.71 8.59
C ALA A 21 -30.32 -24.95 9.66
N HIS A 22 -30.73 -25.05 10.92
CA HIS A 22 -30.00 -24.48 12.05
C HIS A 22 -28.62 -25.15 12.23
N THR A 23 -28.56 -26.48 12.19
CA THR A 23 -27.30 -27.24 12.26
C THR A 23 -26.36 -26.89 11.11
N HIS A 24 -26.86 -26.75 9.87
CA HIS A 24 -26.06 -26.29 8.73
C HIS A 24 -25.53 -24.86 8.92
N MET A 25 -26.32 -23.97 9.52
CA MET A 25 -25.87 -22.60 9.82
C MET A 25 -24.77 -22.57 10.89
N LEU A 26 -24.92 -23.39 11.94
CA LEU A 26 -23.89 -23.56 12.97
C LEU A 26 -22.61 -24.15 12.39
N LEU A 27 -22.72 -25.17 11.55
CA LEU A 27 -21.58 -25.78 10.85
C LEU A 27 -20.85 -24.75 9.99
N LYS A 28 -21.58 -23.93 9.22
CA LYS A 28 -20.98 -22.84 8.41
C LYS A 28 -20.22 -21.84 9.27
N LYS A 29 -20.79 -21.44 10.42
CA LYS A 29 -20.12 -20.53 11.36
C LYS A 29 -18.85 -21.16 11.95
N ALA A 30 -18.93 -22.42 12.39
CA ALA A 30 -17.78 -23.14 12.95
C ALA A 30 -16.65 -23.28 11.93
N VAL A 31 -16.96 -23.72 10.69
CA VAL A 31 -15.98 -23.82 9.60
C VAL A 31 -15.36 -22.46 9.27
N TYR A 32 -16.16 -21.39 9.27
CA TYR A 32 -15.67 -20.04 9.00
C TYR A 32 -14.69 -19.56 10.09
N LEU A 33 -14.98 -19.79 11.37
CA LEU A 33 -14.08 -19.45 12.47
C LEU A 33 -12.78 -20.24 12.38
N LEU A 34 -12.88 -21.55 12.11
CA LEU A 34 -11.71 -22.43 12.01
C LEU A 34 -10.79 -22.03 10.84
N LYS A 35 -11.37 -21.65 9.69
CA LYS A 35 -10.61 -21.07 8.57
C LYS A 35 -9.90 -19.77 8.94
N ARG A 36 -10.60 -18.87 9.64
CA ARG A 36 -10.02 -17.59 10.08
C ARG A 36 -8.86 -17.79 11.05
N ASP A 37 -8.99 -18.73 11.99
CA ASP A 37 -7.96 -18.98 12.99
C ASP A 37 -6.74 -19.68 12.35
N TYR A 38 -6.96 -20.63 11.43
CA TYR A 38 -5.89 -21.23 10.62
C TYR A 38 -5.11 -20.16 9.83
N TYR A 39 -5.83 -19.22 9.20
CA TYR A 39 -5.22 -18.11 8.47
C TYR A 39 -4.33 -17.24 9.37
N HIS A 40 -4.80 -16.87 10.58
CA HIS A 40 -3.98 -16.09 11.52
C HIS A 40 -2.71 -16.84 11.96
N LEU A 41 -2.81 -18.16 12.14
CA LEU A 41 -1.69 -19.01 12.53
C LEU A 41 -0.65 -19.09 11.40
N GLU A 42 -1.11 -19.24 10.15
CA GLU A 42 -0.25 -19.21 8.96
C GLU A 42 0.48 -17.86 8.80
N VAL A 43 -0.25 -16.75 8.98
CA VAL A 43 0.33 -15.39 8.93
C VAL A 43 1.38 -15.21 10.03
N ALA A 44 1.08 -15.61 11.27
CA ALA A 44 2.02 -15.54 12.39
C ALA A 44 3.29 -16.37 12.11
N TYR A 45 3.14 -17.55 11.50
CA TYR A 45 4.26 -18.41 11.13
C TYR A 45 5.13 -17.78 10.03
N ARG A 46 4.51 -17.20 8.99
CA ARG A 46 5.20 -16.50 7.89
C ARG A 46 5.96 -15.26 8.35
N LEU A 47 5.40 -14.50 9.30
CA LEU A 47 6.01 -13.26 9.79
C LEU A 47 7.20 -13.50 10.73
N ARG A 48 7.25 -14.64 11.43
CA ARG A 48 8.29 -14.96 12.44
C ARG A 48 9.71 -15.12 11.88
N GLY A 49 9.87 -15.23 10.55
CA GLY A 49 11.16 -15.46 9.89
C GLY A 49 11.47 -14.51 8.72
N GLY A 50 10.87 -13.32 8.67
CA GLY A 50 11.04 -12.42 7.53
C GLY A 50 12.50 -11.99 7.29
N ASN A 51 13.07 -12.36 6.14
CA ASN A 51 14.43 -11.97 5.75
C ASN A 51 14.56 -10.43 5.73
N PRO A 52 15.52 -9.83 6.46
CA PRO A 52 15.68 -8.37 6.49
C PRO A 52 16.01 -7.78 5.12
N LEU A 53 16.65 -8.54 4.23
CA LEU A 53 16.91 -8.15 2.83
C LEU A 53 15.63 -7.83 2.06
N PHE A 54 14.53 -8.54 2.33
CA PHE A 54 13.27 -8.32 1.64
C PHE A 54 12.63 -6.97 2.01
N ALA A 55 12.87 -6.48 3.22
CA ALA A 55 12.43 -5.16 3.64
C ALA A 55 13.17 -4.05 2.88
N TRP A 56 14.49 -4.17 2.74
CA TRP A 56 15.31 -3.23 1.96
C TRP A 56 14.92 -3.21 0.48
N PHE A 57 14.69 -4.38 -0.13
CA PHE A 57 14.23 -4.46 -1.51
C PHE A 57 12.88 -3.78 -1.74
N LYS A 58 11.93 -3.97 -0.81
CA LYS A 58 10.62 -3.28 -0.85
C LYS A 58 10.77 -1.77 -0.75
N LEU A 59 11.68 -1.27 0.08
CA LEU A 59 11.93 0.16 0.24
C LEU A 59 12.49 0.75 -1.07
N LEU A 60 13.49 0.10 -1.67
CA LEU A 60 14.08 0.55 -2.93
C LEU A 60 13.04 0.59 -4.06
N MET A 61 12.21 -0.46 -4.19
CA MET A 61 11.12 -0.49 -5.15
C MET A 61 10.08 0.62 -4.92
N ALA A 62 9.84 1.02 -3.67
CA ALA A 62 8.93 2.11 -3.36
C ALA A 62 9.49 3.48 -3.79
N ILE A 63 10.79 3.72 -3.60
CA ILE A 63 11.45 4.97 -4.03
C ILE A 63 11.37 5.12 -5.54
N ILE A 64 11.79 4.08 -6.29
CA ILE A 64 11.74 4.07 -7.76
C ILE A 64 10.30 4.21 -8.26
N GLY A 65 9.37 3.50 -7.62
CA GLY A 65 7.97 3.56 -8.01
C GLY A 65 7.34 4.93 -7.81
N THR A 66 7.69 5.60 -6.71
CA THR A 66 7.18 6.93 -6.40
C THR A 66 7.73 7.96 -7.40
N SER A 67 9.01 7.90 -7.73
CA SER A 67 9.61 8.83 -8.71
C SER A 67 9.01 8.66 -10.10
N MET A 68 8.78 7.42 -10.57
CA MET A 68 8.11 7.18 -11.85
C MET A 68 6.67 7.70 -11.87
N SER A 69 5.93 7.53 -10.76
CA SER A 69 4.54 7.98 -10.65
C SER A 69 4.43 9.51 -10.67
N VAL A 70 5.32 10.21 -9.97
CA VAL A 70 5.40 11.68 -9.99
C VAL A 70 5.72 12.19 -11.40
N THR A 71 6.67 11.54 -12.07
CA THR A 71 7.07 11.90 -13.44
C THR A 71 5.90 11.75 -14.42
N TRP A 72 5.09 10.70 -14.27
CA TRP A 72 3.86 10.50 -15.06
C TRP A 72 2.83 11.61 -14.86
N ILE A 73 2.58 12.01 -13.61
CA ILE A 73 1.64 13.10 -13.30
C ILE A 73 2.11 14.41 -13.93
N ILE A 74 3.40 14.74 -13.80
CA ILE A 74 4.00 15.93 -14.41
C ILE A 74 3.83 15.89 -15.94
N HIS A 75 4.12 14.75 -16.58
CA HIS A 75 3.97 14.59 -18.03
C HIS A 75 2.51 14.78 -18.48
N ILE A 76 1.55 14.21 -17.74
CA ILE A 76 0.12 14.39 -18.05
C ILE A 76 -0.29 15.87 -17.97
N ILE A 77 0.15 16.59 -16.92
CA ILE A 77 -0.19 18.00 -16.73
C ILE A 77 0.46 18.89 -17.80
N LEU A 78 1.73 18.67 -18.13
CA LEU A 78 2.48 19.54 -19.06
C LEU A 78 2.20 19.25 -20.54
N PHE A 79 2.01 17.98 -20.90
CA PHE A 79 1.92 17.55 -22.30
C PHE A 79 0.49 17.26 -22.76
N MET A 80 -0.36 16.67 -21.92
CA MET A 80 -1.67 16.16 -22.34
C MET A 80 -2.84 17.12 -22.02
N LEU A 81 -2.76 17.84 -20.90
CA LEU A 81 -3.81 18.75 -20.44
C LEU A 81 -3.98 19.97 -21.38
N PRO A 82 -2.92 20.69 -21.78
CA PRO A 82 -3.05 21.88 -22.63
C PRO A 82 -3.43 21.52 -24.07
N ASN A 83 -4.05 22.44 -24.82
CA ASN A 83 -4.31 22.23 -26.25
C ASN A 83 -3.05 22.38 -27.10
N HIS A 84 -2.10 23.20 -26.63
CA HIS A 84 -0.74 23.29 -27.17
C HIS A 84 0.24 22.83 -26.08
N PRO A 85 1.06 21.80 -26.34
CA PRO A 85 1.97 21.27 -25.33
C PRO A 85 2.98 22.35 -24.92
N ILE A 86 3.06 22.63 -23.62
CA ILE A 86 3.96 23.68 -23.09
C ILE A 86 5.41 23.21 -23.25
N THR A 87 5.71 22.00 -22.76
CA THR A 87 6.98 21.32 -23.00
C THR A 87 6.76 19.80 -23.06
N PRO A 88 7.27 19.09 -24.09
CA PRO A 88 7.23 17.63 -24.14
C PRO A 88 8.37 17.03 -23.31
N PHE A 89 8.32 17.21 -21.98
CA PHE A 89 9.40 16.85 -21.05
C PHE A 89 9.89 15.41 -21.17
N LEU A 90 8.99 14.43 -20.94
CA LEU A 90 9.37 13.03 -20.91
C LEU A 90 9.73 12.52 -22.32
N ASN A 91 9.01 12.97 -23.34
CA ASN A 91 9.32 12.69 -24.74
C ASN A 91 10.76 13.14 -25.10
N ASN A 92 11.16 14.35 -24.70
CA ASN A 92 12.52 14.84 -24.93
C ASN A 92 13.57 14.02 -24.16
N LEU A 93 13.27 13.59 -22.93
CA LEU A 93 14.17 12.74 -22.15
C LEU A 93 14.41 11.40 -22.85
N LEU A 94 13.34 10.75 -23.34
CA LEU A 94 13.46 9.46 -24.02
C LEU A 94 14.15 9.60 -25.39
N LEU A 95 13.92 10.70 -26.12
CA LEU A 95 14.62 10.97 -27.37
C LEU A 95 16.11 11.19 -27.17
N ARG A 96 16.52 11.91 -26.11
CA ARG A 96 17.94 12.11 -25.77
C ARG A 96 18.64 10.83 -25.33
N LEU A 97 17.89 9.88 -24.78
CA LEU A 97 18.41 8.59 -24.39
C LEU A 97 18.66 7.66 -25.60
N SER A 98 18.00 7.92 -26.73
CA SER A 98 18.31 7.24 -27.99
C SER A 98 19.62 7.79 -28.57
N ILE A 99 20.70 7.02 -28.43
CA ILE A 99 21.98 7.29 -29.07
C ILE A 99 21.84 7.04 -30.58
N PRO A 100 22.42 7.89 -31.44
CA PRO A 100 22.43 7.63 -32.89
C PRO A 100 23.05 6.26 -33.18
N GLY A 101 22.29 5.37 -33.81
CA GLY A 101 22.67 3.99 -34.13
C GLY A 101 22.07 2.91 -33.21
N PHE A 102 21.59 3.26 -32.01
CA PHE A 102 20.96 2.29 -31.09
C PHE A 102 19.73 2.86 -30.37
N PRO A 103 18.55 2.89 -31.02
CA PRO A 103 17.33 3.47 -30.47
C PRO A 103 16.64 2.62 -29.38
N LEU A 104 17.19 1.44 -29.08
CA LEU A 104 16.57 0.44 -28.20
C LEU A 104 16.44 0.94 -26.76
N PHE A 105 17.37 1.77 -26.26
CA PHE A 105 17.28 2.32 -24.90
C PHE A 105 16.06 3.24 -24.72
N GLY A 106 15.74 4.09 -25.70
CA GLY A 106 14.57 4.95 -25.63
C GLY A 106 13.26 4.14 -25.59
N VAL A 107 13.17 3.09 -26.41
CA VAL A 107 12.00 2.18 -26.45
C VAL A 107 11.91 1.32 -25.19
N ALA A 108 13.03 0.82 -24.67
CA ALA A 108 13.07 0.06 -23.42
C ALA A 108 12.59 0.91 -22.23
N CYS A 109 13.06 2.17 -22.12
CA CYS A 109 12.57 3.08 -21.09
C CYS A 109 11.09 3.41 -21.26
N PHE A 110 10.62 3.64 -22.50
CA PHE A 110 9.18 3.77 -22.77
C PHE A 110 8.39 2.56 -22.26
N ALA A 111 8.86 1.34 -22.55
CA ALA A 111 8.24 0.11 -22.06
C ALA A 111 8.23 0.05 -20.53
N CYS A 112 9.34 0.40 -19.86
CA CYS A 112 9.39 0.45 -18.40
C CYS A 112 8.34 1.41 -17.81
N TYR A 113 8.16 2.59 -18.39
CA TYR A 113 7.16 3.57 -17.94
C TYR A 113 5.72 3.10 -18.15
N THR A 114 5.42 2.43 -19.26
CA THR A 114 4.06 1.92 -19.55
C THR A 114 3.74 0.68 -18.70
N PHE A 115 4.70 -0.24 -18.53
CA PHE A 115 4.55 -1.37 -17.62
C PHE A 115 4.39 -0.91 -16.16
N TRP A 116 5.06 0.16 -15.75
CA TRP A 116 4.87 0.73 -14.42
C TRP A 116 3.42 1.15 -14.17
N LEU A 117 2.79 1.88 -15.11
CA LEU A 117 1.37 2.22 -15.02
C LEU A 117 0.49 0.97 -14.98
N PHE A 118 0.80 -0.02 -15.81
CA PHE A 118 0.05 -1.27 -15.81
C PHE A 118 0.13 -1.97 -14.45
N PHE A 119 1.31 -2.12 -13.86
CA PHE A 119 1.46 -2.69 -12.51
C PHE A 119 0.74 -1.88 -11.42
N ALA A 120 0.74 -0.55 -11.52
CA ALA A 120 -0.01 0.29 -10.60
C ALA A 120 -1.52 0.01 -10.68
N THR A 121 -2.06 -0.16 -11.89
CA THR A 121 -3.47 -0.52 -12.08
C THR A 121 -3.80 -1.94 -11.64
N LEU A 122 -2.91 -2.92 -11.88
CA LEU A 122 -3.07 -4.30 -11.42
C LEU A 122 -3.16 -4.38 -9.89
N LYS A 123 -2.22 -3.73 -9.20
CA LYS A 123 -2.20 -3.67 -7.74
C LYS A 123 -3.43 -2.95 -7.18
N GLY A 124 -3.90 -1.91 -7.87
CA GLY A 124 -5.16 -1.25 -7.57
C GLY A 124 -6.34 -2.21 -7.64
N ASN A 125 -6.48 -2.94 -8.75
CA ASN A 125 -7.58 -3.88 -8.96
C ASN A 125 -7.61 -5.00 -7.90
N PHE A 126 -6.46 -5.53 -7.48
CA PHE A 126 -6.42 -6.54 -6.41
C PHE A 126 -6.82 -6.00 -5.03
N ARG A 127 -6.53 -4.74 -4.73
CA ARG A 127 -6.86 -4.12 -3.45
C ARG A 127 -8.29 -3.58 -3.38
N PHE A 128 -8.88 -3.26 -4.52
CA PHE A 128 -10.12 -2.50 -4.60
C PHE A 128 -11.35 -3.43 -4.69
N GLY A 129 -11.92 -3.76 -3.54
CA GLY A 129 -13.21 -4.46 -3.44
C GLY A 129 -14.37 -3.48 -3.29
N LEU A 130 -14.88 -2.91 -4.39
CA LEU A 130 -16.06 -2.05 -4.34
C LEU A 130 -17.36 -2.87 -4.38
N ARG A 131 -18.29 -2.49 -3.50
CA ARG A 131 -19.69 -2.92 -3.58
C ARG A 131 -20.47 -1.92 -4.44
N PHE A 132 -20.45 -2.09 -5.76
CA PHE A 132 -21.42 -1.39 -6.61
C PHE A 132 -22.82 -1.99 -6.40
N PRO A 133 -23.89 -1.20 -6.60
CA PRO A 133 -25.27 -1.69 -6.45
C PRO A 133 -25.61 -2.86 -7.39
N PHE A 134 -24.94 -2.95 -8.55
CA PHE A 134 -25.19 -3.99 -9.57
C PHE A 134 -24.15 -5.11 -9.61
N CYS A 135 -22.92 -4.87 -9.13
CA CYS A 135 -21.83 -5.85 -9.15
C CYS A 135 -21.04 -5.80 -7.83
N ARG A 136 -20.93 -6.94 -7.15
CA ARG A 136 -20.03 -7.08 -6.00
C ARG A 136 -18.66 -7.56 -6.49
N VAL A 137 -17.70 -6.65 -6.56
CA VAL A 137 -16.31 -7.00 -6.86
C VAL A 137 -15.67 -7.49 -5.56
N TYR A 138 -15.31 -8.77 -5.52
CA TYR A 138 -14.59 -9.35 -4.39
C TYR A 138 -13.09 -9.09 -4.53
N PRO A 139 -12.38 -8.70 -3.46
CA PRO A 139 -10.93 -8.58 -3.48
C PRO A 139 -10.27 -9.94 -3.77
N MET A 140 -9.07 -9.90 -4.36
CA MET A 140 -8.34 -11.11 -4.70
C MET A 140 -7.30 -11.43 -3.62
N ASP A 141 -7.48 -12.56 -2.94
CA ASP A 141 -6.51 -13.13 -2.01
C ASP A 141 -5.75 -14.29 -2.65
N VAL A 142 -4.44 -14.35 -2.42
CA VAL A 142 -3.61 -15.45 -2.92
C VAL A 142 -4.05 -16.75 -2.25
N ASN A 143 -4.46 -17.74 -3.05
CA ASN A 143 -4.88 -19.11 -2.65
C ASN A 143 -6.29 -19.29 -2.04
N ASP A 144 -7.08 -18.24 -1.79
CA ASP A 144 -8.47 -18.39 -1.25
C ASP A 144 -9.54 -17.70 -2.12
N THR A 145 -9.20 -17.39 -3.38
CA THR A 145 -10.14 -16.74 -4.31
C THR A 145 -11.07 -17.71 -5.01
N LEU A 146 -12.37 -17.42 -4.94
CA LEU A 146 -13.40 -18.09 -5.72
C LEU A 146 -13.15 -17.90 -7.22
N MET A 147 -13.28 -18.97 -8.01
CA MET A 147 -13.07 -18.95 -9.47
C MET A 147 -13.91 -17.87 -10.18
N ASN A 148 -15.16 -17.67 -9.77
CA ASN A 148 -16.03 -16.63 -10.32
C ASN A 148 -15.49 -15.21 -10.03
N SER A 149 -14.97 -14.97 -8.82
CA SER A 149 -14.36 -13.69 -8.46
C SER A 149 -13.02 -13.47 -9.18
N PHE A 150 -12.28 -14.54 -9.43
CA PHE A 150 -11.07 -14.51 -10.25
C PHE A 150 -11.38 -14.10 -11.71
N LEU A 151 -12.41 -14.69 -12.32
CA LEU A 151 -12.82 -14.38 -13.69
C LEU A 151 -13.28 -12.92 -13.84
N ALA A 152 -14.11 -12.44 -12.90
CA ALA A 152 -14.60 -11.05 -12.90
C ALA A 152 -13.46 -10.03 -12.74
N ASN A 153 -12.53 -10.27 -11.82
CA ASN A 153 -11.35 -9.41 -11.68
C ASN A 153 -10.44 -9.46 -12.92
N SER A 154 -10.31 -10.61 -13.57
CA SER A 154 -9.54 -10.74 -14.82
C SER A 154 -10.16 -9.93 -15.96
N TRP A 155 -11.49 -9.92 -16.08
CA TRP A 155 -12.20 -9.03 -17.01
C TRP A 155 -11.92 -7.55 -16.73
N LEU A 156 -11.92 -7.13 -15.47
CA LEU A 156 -11.57 -5.76 -15.09
C LEU A 156 -10.11 -5.42 -15.46
N MET A 157 -9.18 -6.36 -15.32
CA MET A 157 -7.78 -6.16 -15.76
C MET A 157 -7.68 -6.00 -17.28
N LEU A 158 -8.45 -6.78 -18.05
CA LEU A 158 -8.50 -6.65 -19.51
C LEU A 158 -9.09 -5.31 -19.96
N LEU A 159 -10.14 -4.82 -19.29
CA LEU A 159 -10.68 -3.48 -19.57
C LEU A 159 -9.68 -2.37 -19.20
N CYS A 160 -8.94 -2.55 -18.11
CA CYS A 160 -7.94 -1.58 -17.68
C CYS A 160 -6.73 -1.52 -18.62
N SER A 161 -6.31 -2.66 -19.20
CA SER A 161 -5.17 -2.68 -20.13
C SER A 161 -5.45 -1.81 -21.37
N PHE A 162 -6.68 -1.82 -21.88
CA PHE A 162 -7.12 -0.96 -22.98
C PHE A 162 -6.93 0.53 -22.66
N ALA A 163 -7.35 0.96 -21.46
CA ALA A 163 -7.19 2.35 -21.02
C ALA A 163 -5.71 2.74 -20.87
N VAL A 164 -4.86 1.85 -20.35
CA VAL A 164 -3.42 2.09 -20.22
C VAL A 164 -2.75 2.24 -21.58
N VAL A 165 -3.11 1.40 -22.56
CA VAL A 165 -2.61 1.49 -23.94
C VAL A 165 -3.05 2.80 -24.58
N GLN A 166 -4.32 3.17 -24.45
CA GLN A 166 -4.86 4.44 -24.96
C GLN A 166 -4.11 5.65 -24.38
N LEU A 167 -3.90 5.67 -23.05
CA LEU A 167 -3.16 6.75 -22.39
C LEU A 167 -1.71 6.80 -22.86
N SER A 168 -1.07 5.65 -23.02
CA SER A 168 0.33 5.56 -23.45
C SER A 168 0.52 6.02 -24.89
N ALA A 169 -0.39 5.62 -25.80
CA ALA A 169 -0.35 6.02 -27.20
C ALA A 169 -0.58 7.53 -27.40
N THR A 170 -1.44 8.12 -26.58
CA THR A 170 -1.72 9.57 -26.61
C THR A 170 -0.61 10.38 -25.94
N ALA A 171 0.00 9.89 -24.86
CA ALA A 171 1.10 10.57 -24.15
C ALA A 171 2.44 10.53 -24.90
N PHE A 172 2.67 9.52 -25.74
CA PHE A 172 3.91 9.29 -26.48
C PHE A 172 3.65 9.07 -27.97
N PRO A 173 3.20 10.10 -28.71
CA PRO A 173 2.82 9.96 -30.12
C PRO A 173 3.99 9.56 -31.03
N ILE A 174 5.23 9.90 -30.66
CA ILE A 174 6.43 9.56 -31.42
C ILE A 174 6.69 8.05 -31.41
N TYR A 175 6.47 7.41 -30.26
CA TYR A 175 6.64 5.96 -30.09
C TYR A 175 5.44 5.17 -30.61
N ALA A 176 4.25 5.77 -30.65
CA ALA A 176 3.05 5.17 -31.23
C ALA A 176 2.91 5.40 -32.74
N ARG A 177 3.76 6.22 -33.36
CA ARG A 177 3.67 6.59 -34.76
C ARG A 177 3.73 5.35 -35.67
N ASN A 178 2.88 5.32 -36.69
CA ASN A 178 2.74 4.22 -37.66
C ASN A 178 2.36 2.86 -37.06
N SER A 179 1.88 2.82 -35.81
CA SER A 179 1.30 1.61 -35.23
C SER A 179 -0.21 1.54 -35.48
N SER A 180 -0.77 0.32 -35.50
CA SER A 180 -2.22 0.11 -35.54
C SER A 180 -2.93 0.77 -34.35
N VAL A 181 -2.23 0.89 -33.21
CA VAL A 181 -2.73 1.57 -32.01
C VAL A 181 -2.99 3.06 -32.30
N ASN A 182 -2.09 3.75 -33.01
CA ASN A 182 -2.30 5.15 -33.36
C ASN A 182 -3.43 5.35 -34.37
N LEU A 183 -3.65 4.41 -35.29
CA LEU A 183 -4.81 4.46 -36.20
C LEU A 183 -6.14 4.30 -35.43
N ILE A 184 -6.21 3.29 -34.56
CA ILE A 184 -7.43 3.02 -33.79
C ILE A 184 -7.76 4.19 -32.85
N PHE A 185 -6.79 4.65 -32.04
CA PHE A 185 -7.04 5.68 -31.02
C PHE A 185 -6.91 7.12 -31.53
N GLY A 186 -6.08 7.36 -32.54
CA GLY A 186 -5.82 8.69 -33.08
C GLY A 186 -6.86 9.15 -34.09
N THR A 187 -7.45 8.21 -34.84
CA THR A 187 -8.42 8.51 -35.90
C THR A 187 -9.77 7.84 -35.65
N GLU A 188 -9.87 6.52 -35.67
CA GLU A 188 -11.17 5.81 -35.67
C GLU A 188 -12.05 6.15 -34.45
N ILE A 189 -11.50 5.98 -33.24
CA ILE A 189 -12.23 6.21 -31.99
C ILE A 189 -12.56 7.69 -31.77
N ARG A 190 -11.71 8.60 -32.26
CA ARG A 190 -11.89 10.05 -32.07
C ARG A 190 -13.05 10.59 -32.91
N TYR A 191 -13.31 9.98 -34.07
CA TYR A 191 -14.35 10.43 -35.00
C TYR A 191 -15.68 9.67 -34.88
N LEU A 192 -15.78 8.66 -34.03
CA LEU A 192 -17.04 7.99 -33.70
C LEU A 192 -18.05 8.97 -33.07
N SER A 193 -19.29 8.99 -33.56
CA SER A 193 -20.31 10.00 -33.22
C SER A 193 -20.54 10.20 -31.72
N PHE A 194 -20.63 9.10 -30.96
CA PHE A 194 -20.79 9.13 -29.49
C PHE A 194 -19.51 9.55 -28.76
N PHE A 195 -18.36 9.00 -29.16
CA PHE A 195 -17.09 9.22 -28.48
C PHE A 195 -16.48 10.59 -28.78
N ARG A 196 -16.81 11.21 -29.91
CA ARG A 196 -16.31 12.55 -30.31
C ARG A 196 -16.47 13.59 -29.20
N TYR A 197 -17.59 13.58 -28.48
CA TYR A 197 -17.83 14.53 -27.39
C TYR A 197 -16.91 14.31 -26.18
N PHE A 198 -16.71 13.06 -25.76
CA PHE A 198 -15.84 12.71 -24.64
C PHE A 198 -14.36 12.97 -24.93
N PHE A 199 -13.93 12.74 -26.18
CA PHE A 199 -12.57 13.03 -26.60
C PHE A 199 -12.32 14.53 -26.83
N GLY A 200 -13.32 15.28 -27.33
CA GLY A 200 -13.22 16.73 -27.48
C GLY A 200 -13.09 17.48 -26.14
N THR A 201 -13.79 16.99 -25.10
CA THR A 201 -13.73 17.55 -23.73
C THR A 201 -12.59 16.98 -22.89
N LYS A 202 -11.78 16.06 -23.41
CA LYS A 202 -10.73 15.33 -22.69
C LYS A 202 -11.22 14.71 -21.37
N ALA A 203 -12.48 14.29 -21.30
CA ALA A 203 -13.14 13.86 -20.05
C ALA A 203 -12.39 12.71 -19.34
N PHE A 204 -11.88 11.74 -20.11
CA PHE A 204 -11.11 10.61 -19.56
C PHE A 204 -9.81 11.05 -18.87
N LEU A 205 -9.15 12.08 -19.41
CA LEU A 205 -7.92 12.61 -18.83
C LEU A 205 -8.20 13.33 -17.51
N TYR A 206 -9.26 14.13 -17.46
CA TYR A 206 -9.69 14.81 -16.23
C TYR A 206 -10.12 13.83 -15.15
N ALA A 207 -10.86 12.77 -15.50
CA ALA A 207 -11.25 11.73 -14.56
C ALA A 207 -10.02 11.03 -13.95
N LEU A 208 -9.05 10.62 -14.79
CA LEU A 208 -7.80 10.02 -14.34
C LEU A 208 -7.02 10.96 -13.41
N LEU A 209 -6.92 12.24 -13.75
CA LEU A 209 -6.20 13.24 -12.97
C LEU A 209 -6.88 13.46 -11.61
N LEU A 210 -8.22 13.54 -11.57
CA LEU A 210 -8.99 13.64 -10.34
C LEU A 210 -8.75 12.44 -9.41
N PHE A 211 -8.83 11.21 -9.94
CA PHE A 211 -8.55 10.01 -9.14
C PHE A 211 -7.08 9.93 -8.69
N SER A 212 -6.15 10.40 -9.51
CA SER A 212 -4.73 10.48 -9.14
C SER A 212 -4.48 11.47 -8.01
N VAL A 213 -5.09 12.66 -8.07
CA VAL A 213 -4.99 13.69 -7.01
C VAL A 213 -5.59 13.19 -5.70
N VAL A 214 -6.77 12.56 -5.74
CA VAL A 214 -7.37 11.91 -4.55
C VAL A 214 -6.43 10.85 -3.97
N GLY A 215 -5.78 10.07 -4.83
CA GLY A 215 -4.77 9.09 -4.42
C GLY A 215 -3.55 9.71 -3.74
N VAL A 216 -3.00 10.79 -4.29
CA VAL A 216 -1.84 11.51 -3.72
C VAL A 216 -2.20 12.13 -2.37
N ILE A 217 -3.37 12.75 -2.25
CA ILE A 217 -3.86 13.33 -0.98
C ILE A 217 -3.99 12.25 0.08
N SER A 218 -4.59 11.11 -0.26
CA SER A 218 -4.72 9.97 0.65
C SER A 218 -3.35 9.46 1.11
N LEU A 219 -2.39 9.29 0.19
CA LEU A 219 -1.02 8.86 0.51
C LEU A 219 -0.31 9.86 1.43
N SER A 220 -0.46 11.16 1.16
CA SER A 220 0.14 12.23 1.96
C SER A 220 -0.37 12.20 3.40
N LEU A 221 -1.67 11.99 3.59
CA LEU A 221 -2.26 11.82 4.93
C LEU A 221 -1.70 10.61 5.67
N TYR A 222 -1.54 9.46 4.99
CA TYR A 222 -0.95 8.27 5.60
C TYR A 222 0.54 8.48 5.97
N LEU A 223 1.33 9.14 5.12
CA LEU A 223 2.72 9.46 5.41
C LEU A 223 2.85 10.42 6.59
N PHE A 224 1.99 11.43 6.65
CA PHE A 224 1.94 12.38 7.76
C PHE A 224 1.64 11.67 9.09
N ILE A 225 0.64 10.78 9.12
CA ILE A 225 0.29 9.99 10.30
C ILE A 225 1.46 9.08 10.71
N PHE A 226 2.12 8.42 9.75
CA PHE A 226 3.27 7.56 10.04
C PHE A 226 4.44 8.35 10.63
N PHE A 227 4.76 9.53 10.08
CA PHE A 227 5.82 10.39 10.60
C PHE A 227 5.50 10.90 12.01
N LEU A 228 4.24 11.27 12.29
CA LEU A 228 3.78 11.63 13.63
C LEU A 228 4.00 10.48 14.63
N LEU A 229 3.66 9.25 14.25
CA LEU A 229 3.82 8.08 15.11
C LEU A 229 5.29 7.75 15.36
N LEU A 230 6.14 7.92 14.35
CA LEU A 230 7.59 7.75 14.46
C LEU A 230 8.21 8.83 15.37
N PHE A 231 7.76 10.08 15.25
CA PHE A 231 8.16 11.17 16.14
C PHE A 231 7.77 10.89 17.59
N ILE A 232 6.55 10.42 17.84
CA ILE A 232 6.09 10.02 19.19
C ILE A 232 6.95 8.87 19.74
N PHE A 233 7.27 7.87 18.92
CA PHE A 233 8.13 6.75 19.32
C PHE A 233 9.54 7.22 19.71
N PHE A 234 10.17 8.07 18.90
CA PHE A 234 11.49 8.65 19.20
C PHE A 234 11.45 9.52 20.46
N PHE A 235 10.39 10.31 20.65
CA PHE A 235 10.19 11.11 21.85
C PHE A 235 10.10 10.22 23.10
N PHE A 236 9.32 9.13 23.04
CA PHE A 236 9.19 8.19 24.15
C PHE A 236 10.52 7.47 24.45
N PHE A 237 11.26 7.05 23.42
CA PHE A 237 12.59 6.47 23.59
C PHE A 237 13.56 7.45 24.23
N PHE A 238 13.55 8.71 23.80
CA PHE A 238 14.37 9.78 24.39
C PHE A 238 14.01 10.02 25.86
N VAL A 239 12.72 10.07 26.21
CA VAL A 239 12.26 10.22 27.60
C VAL A 239 12.69 9.01 28.45
N ILE A 240 12.56 7.78 27.96
CA ILE A 240 13.06 6.59 28.66
C ILE A 240 14.57 6.65 28.86
N ALA A 241 15.33 7.04 27.83
CA ALA A 241 16.77 7.17 27.92
C ALA A 241 17.20 8.22 28.95
N GLN A 242 16.49 9.35 29.03
CA GLN A 242 16.69 10.38 30.05
C GLN A 242 16.37 9.84 31.45
N LEU A 243 15.24 9.17 31.63
CA LEU A 243 14.87 8.55 32.92
C LEU A 243 15.91 7.51 33.37
N PHE A 244 16.38 6.68 32.44
CA PHE A 244 17.43 5.70 32.71
C PHE A 244 18.75 6.37 33.11
N TRP A 245 19.16 7.44 32.43
CA TRP A 245 20.34 8.23 32.76
C TRP A 245 20.21 8.87 34.15
N THR A 246 19.06 9.45 34.49
CA THR A 246 18.80 10.04 35.81
C THR A 246 18.75 9.01 36.94
N CYS A 247 18.31 7.77 36.67
CA CYS A 247 18.31 6.69 37.67
C CYS A 247 19.70 6.08 37.90
N ILE A 248 20.57 6.07 36.88
CA ILE A 248 21.94 5.53 37.02
C ILE A 248 22.86 6.51 37.76
N ARG A 249 22.72 7.82 37.52
CA ARG A 249 23.56 8.85 38.15
C ARG A 249 23.66 8.73 39.69
N PRO A 250 22.55 8.65 40.47
CA PRO A 250 22.64 8.58 41.93
C PRO A 250 23.22 7.25 42.43
N ARG A 251 23.10 6.16 41.66
CA ARG A 251 23.70 4.86 42.04
C ARG A 251 25.23 4.90 41.99
N ASN A 252 25.80 5.63 41.05
CA ASN A 252 27.25 5.74 40.93
C ASN A 252 27.82 6.67 42.01
N GLU A 253 27.15 7.79 42.28
CA GLU A 253 27.52 8.71 43.37
C GLU A 253 27.40 8.05 44.75
N ALA A 254 26.33 7.28 45.01
CA ALA A 254 26.17 6.56 46.28
C ALA A 254 27.26 5.48 46.50
N LYS A 255 27.67 4.77 45.44
CA LYS A 255 28.78 3.80 45.54
C LYS A 255 30.12 4.47 45.79
N GLU A 256 30.35 5.64 45.21
CA GLU A 256 31.57 6.41 45.45
C GLU A 256 31.65 6.90 46.90
N VAL A 257 30.52 7.37 47.46
CA VAL A 257 30.42 7.76 48.88
C VAL A 257 30.60 6.56 49.81
N GLU A 258 29.99 5.41 49.51
CA GLU A 258 30.16 4.19 50.31
C GLU A 258 31.62 3.70 50.31
N LEU A 259 32.31 3.80 49.17
CA LEU A 259 33.72 3.44 49.06
C LEU A 259 34.61 4.37 49.90
N LYS A 260 34.38 5.69 49.79
CA LYS A 260 35.07 6.70 50.61
C LYS A 260 34.84 6.48 52.10
N LEU A 261 33.62 6.12 52.53
CA LEU A 261 33.32 5.80 53.93
C LEU A 261 34.00 4.51 54.40
N LYS A 262 34.08 3.47 53.56
CA LYS A 262 34.82 2.24 53.89
C LYS A 262 36.32 2.49 54.04
N ASP A 263 36.89 3.37 53.22
CA ASP A 263 38.30 3.74 53.30
C ASP A 263 38.60 4.60 54.55
N ILE A 264 37.65 5.45 54.97
CA ILE A 264 37.72 6.19 56.24
C ILE A 264 37.63 5.23 57.44
N MET A 265 36.67 4.28 57.44
CA MET A 265 36.51 3.31 58.54
C MET A 265 37.69 2.34 58.68
N LYS A 266 38.39 2.02 57.59
CA LYS A 266 39.62 1.21 57.61
C LYS A 266 40.86 1.99 58.05
N GLY A 267 40.71 3.24 58.49
CA GLY A 267 41.78 4.04 59.10
C GLY A 267 42.93 4.37 58.15
N LYS A 268 42.68 4.36 56.83
CA LYS A 268 43.74 4.46 55.81
C LYS A 268 43.97 5.88 55.28
N THR A 269 43.29 6.89 55.82
CA THR A 269 43.48 8.29 55.44
C THR A 269 43.57 9.21 56.67
N ASN A 270 44.72 9.87 56.83
CA ASN A 270 44.90 11.02 57.70
C ASN A 270 44.24 12.23 57.01
N ILE A 271 42.95 12.46 57.25
CA ILE A 271 42.27 13.67 56.76
C ILE A 271 41.85 14.53 57.95
N ASN A 272 42.26 15.78 57.87
CA ASN A 272 42.04 16.84 58.83
C ASN A 272 40.53 17.06 59.05
N ARG A 273 40.11 17.21 60.31
CA ARG A 273 38.70 17.31 60.76
C ARG A 273 37.84 18.37 60.03
N ARG A 274 38.47 19.33 59.33
CA ARG A 274 37.82 20.44 58.61
C ARG A 274 37.15 20.05 57.30
N GLU A 275 37.57 18.98 56.63
CA GLU A 275 36.94 18.54 55.36
C GLU A 275 35.61 17.80 55.60
N LEU A 276 35.47 17.12 56.74
CA LEU A 276 34.25 16.40 57.12
C LEU A 276 33.06 17.33 57.37
N GLU A 277 33.28 18.55 57.87
CA GLU A 277 32.21 19.52 58.09
C GLU A 277 31.65 20.11 56.80
N LEU A 278 32.43 20.14 55.71
CA LEU A 278 31.99 20.66 54.40
C LEU A 278 31.15 19.64 53.61
N VAL A 279 31.40 18.34 53.80
CA VAL A 279 30.62 17.27 53.15
C VAL A 279 29.27 17.04 53.83
N SER A 280 29.18 17.22 55.15
CA SER A 280 27.90 17.09 55.89
C SER A 280 26.92 18.23 55.64
N LYS A 281 27.35 19.35 55.04
CA LYS A 281 26.51 20.53 54.77
C LYS A 281 25.98 20.61 53.32
N LYS A 282 26.33 19.65 52.45
CA LYS A 282 25.89 19.58 51.05
C LYS A 282 24.99 18.36 50.84
#